data_AF-A0A2U1UQF7-F1
#
_entry.id   AF-A0A2U1UQF7-F1
#
_cell.length_a   1.000
_cell.length_b   1.000
_cell.length_c   1.000
_cell.angle_alpha   90.00
_cell.angle_beta   90.00
_cell.angle_gamma   90.00
#
_symmetry.space_group_name_H-M   'P 1'
#
loop_
_entity.id
_entity.type
_entity.pdbx_description
1 polymer ?
#
loop_
_entity_poly.entity_id
_entity_poly.type
_entity_poly.pdbx_seq_one_letter_code
_entity_poly.pdbx_strand_id
1 'polypeptide(L)' 'MTNPLFPCGYTQNGEERIHRALQATECMADLLRHHADHPNKPLNSDGLAAIFECVRDQINGAVETSAFFAGGERHERN' A
#
# COMPACT_ATOMS: atom_id res chain seq x y z
N MET A 1 19.33 -8.70 14.19
CA MET A 1 19.24 -10.17 14.30
C MET A 1 18.07 -10.63 13.45
N THR A 2 18.32 -11.11 12.24
CA THR A 2 17.31 -11.59 11.28
C THR A 2 17.43 -13.10 11.18
N ASN A 3 16.34 -13.81 11.48
CA ASN A 3 16.26 -15.27 11.41
C ASN A 3 16.27 -15.72 9.94
N PRO A 4 17.21 -16.60 9.49
CA PRO A 4 17.43 -16.88 8.08
C PRO A 4 16.45 -17.87 7.43
N LEU A 5 15.47 -18.42 8.16
CA LEU A 5 14.64 -19.51 7.63
C LEU A 5 13.34 -19.10 6.95
N PHE A 6 12.88 -17.84 7.07
CA PHE A 6 11.76 -17.31 6.29
C PHE A 6 11.92 -15.79 6.18
N PRO A 7 12.26 -15.23 5.00
CA PRO A 7 12.17 -13.80 4.82
C PRO A 7 10.69 -13.46 4.68
N CYS A 8 10.00 -13.32 5.81
CA CYS A 8 8.66 -12.74 5.90
C CYS A 8 8.66 -11.21 5.65
N GLY A 9 9.68 -10.72 4.93
CA GLY A 9 9.83 -9.33 4.52
C GLY A 9 9.38 -9.14 3.08
N TYR A 10 8.79 -7.99 2.81
CA TYR A 10 8.59 -7.52 1.44
C TYR A 10 9.95 -7.42 0.74
N THR A 11 9.97 -7.57 -0.59
CA THR A 11 11.13 -7.09 -1.36
C THR A 11 11.28 -5.57 -1.13
N GLN A 12 12.46 -4.99 -1.40
CA GLN A 12 12.68 -3.55 -1.29
C GLN A 12 11.58 -2.74 -2.02
N ASN A 13 11.16 -3.22 -3.19
CA ASN A 13 10.06 -2.63 -3.96
C ASN A 13 8.70 -2.71 -3.23
N GLY A 14 8.44 -3.80 -2.51
CA GLY A 14 7.22 -3.95 -1.70
C GLY A 14 7.24 -3.04 -0.47
N GLU A 15 8.38 -2.88 0.20
CA GLU A 15 8.53 -1.94 1.31
C GLU A 15 8.28 -0.48 0.86
N GLU A 16 8.84 -0.08 -0.28
CA GLU A 16 8.60 1.24 -0.88
C GLU A 16 7.13 1.46 -1.25
N ARG A 17 6.42 0.42 -1.65
CA ARG A 17 4.97 0.49 -1.92
C ARG A 17 4.16 0.67 -0.62
N ILE A 18 4.52 -0.04 0.44
CA ILE A 18 3.90 0.16 1.76
C ILE A 18 4.14 1.59 2.27
N HIS A 19 5.35 2.13 2.13
CA HIS A 19 5.63 3.53 2.49
C HIS A 19 4.78 4.52 1.68
N ARG A 20 4.61 4.29 0.38
CA ARG A 20 3.73 5.13 -0.46
C ARG A 20 2.25 5.04 -0.04
N ALA A 21 1.78 3.84 0.31
CA ALA A 21 0.43 3.66 0.85
C ALA A 21 0.24 4.44 2.15
N LEU A 22 1.23 4.38 3.07
CA LEU A 22 1.21 5.13 4.32
C LEU A 22 1.09 6.63 4.08
N GLN A 23 1.95 7.21 3.22
CA GLN A 23 1.91 8.64 2.89
C GLN A 23 0.54 9.07 2.31
N ALA A 24 -0.06 8.25 1.44
CA ALA A 24 -1.37 8.53 0.90
C ALA A 24 -2.47 8.49 1.99
N THR A 25 -2.39 7.56 2.94
CA THR A 25 -3.32 7.50 4.07
C THR A 25 -3.16 8.66 5.07
N GLU A 26 -1.93 9.12 5.31
CA GLU A 26 -1.66 10.31 6.14
C GLU A 26 -2.26 11.57 5.50
N CYS A 27 -2.08 11.73 4.18
CA CYS A 27 -2.72 12.82 3.43
C CYS A 27 -4.25 12.77 3.54
N MET A 28 -4.84 11.58 3.45
CA MET A 28 -6.29 11.40 3.64
C MET A 28 -6.74 11.77 5.05
N ALA A 29 -5.98 11.38 6.08
CA ALA A 29 -6.28 11.74 7.46
C ALA A 29 -6.25 13.26 7.67
N ASP A 30 -5.27 13.95 7.07
CA ASP A 30 -5.17 15.41 7.11
C ASP A 30 -6.35 16.10 6.42
N LEU A 31 -6.77 15.59 5.25
CA LEU A 31 -7.94 16.10 4.53
C LEU A 31 -9.23 15.93 5.34
N LEU A 32 -9.42 14.77 5.97
CA LEU A 32 -10.59 14.49 6.81
C LEU A 32 -10.61 15.37 8.06
N ARG A 33 -9.44 15.58 8.68
CA ARG A 33 -9.28 16.49 9.83
C ARG A 33 -9.61 17.93 9.44
N HIS A 34 -9.05 18.42 8.33
CA HIS A 34 -9.34 19.77 7.84
C HIS A 34 -10.83 19.96 7.48
N HIS A 35 -11.49 18.92 6.95
CA HIS A 35 -12.93 18.96 6.74
C HIS A 35 -13.73 19.00 8.05
N ALA A 36 -13.30 18.25 9.08
CA ALA A 36 -13.93 18.31 10.40
C ALA A 36 -13.88 19.73 11.01
N ASP A 37 -12.78 20.45 10.79
CA ASP A 37 -12.63 21.86 11.20
C ASP A 37 -13.46 22.83 10.31
N HIS A 38 -13.82 22.40 9.10
CA HIS A 38 -14.53 23.21 8.10
C HIS A 38 -15.70 22.46 7.43
N PRO A 39 -16.77 22.10 8.18
CA PRO A 39 -17.82 21.20 7.69
C PRO A 39 -18.67 21.76 6.54
N ASN A 40 -18.62 23.08 6.31
CA ASN A 40 -19.32 23.74 5.21
C ASN A 40 -18.56 23.68 3.88
N LYS A 41 -17.33 23.17 3.87
CA LYS A 41 -16.50 23.00 2.66
C LYS A 41 -16.47 21.51 2.30
N PRO A 42 -17.29 21.06 1.35
CA PRO A 42 -17.33 19.64 0.99
C PRO A 42 -15.98 19.18 0.41
N LEU A 43 -15.62 17.93 0.69
CA LEU A 43 -14.48 17.28 0.06
C LEU A 43 -14.79 16.92 -1.39
N ASN A 44 -13.79 17.01 -2.27
CA ASN A 44 -13.90 16.55 -3.64
C ASN A 44 -13.95 15.01 -3.67
N SER A 45 -15.09 14.44 -4.09
CA SER A 45 -15.31 13.00 -4.17
C SER A 45 -14.32 12.31 -5.12
N ASP A 46 -14.00 12.94 -6.25
CA ASP A 46 -13.11 12.36 -7.26
C ASP A 46 -11.67 12.32 -6.74
N GLY A 47 -11.27 13.35 -6.01
CA GLY A 47 -9.96 13.40 -5.34
C GLY A 47 -9.83 12.34 -4.24
N LEU A 48 -10.89 12.15 -3.44
CA LEU A 48 -10.94 11.08 -2.43
C LEU A 48 -10.85 9.69 -3.07
N ALA A 49 -11.63 9.44 -4.13
CA ALA A 49 -11.59 8.18 -4.86
C ALA A 49 -10.20 7.88 -5.39
N ALA A 50 -9.52 8.86 -6.00
CA ALA A 50 -8.16 8.71 -6.50
C ALA A 50 -7.15 8.33 -5.38
N ILE A 51 -7.31 8.89 -4.17
CA ILE A 51 -6.46 8.52 -3.03
C ILE A 51 -6.71 7.07 -2.60
N PHE A 52 -7.98 6.63 -2.50
CA PHE A 52 -8.32 5.24 -2.19
C PHE A 52 -7.80 4.26 -3.22
N GLU A 53 -7.93 4.58 -4.52
CA GLU A 53 -7.39 3.78 -5.61
C GLU A 53 -5.87 3.68 -5.53
N CYS A 54 -5.18 4.80 -5.28
CA CYS A 54 -3.73 4.81 -5.08
C CYS A 54 -3.31 3.88 -3.92
N VAL A 55 -3.96 3.99 -2.75
CA VAL A 55 -3.67 3.13 -1.59
C VAL A 55 -3.88 1.66 -1.92
N ARG A 56 -5.00 1.32 -2.55
CA ARG A 56 -5.29 -0.06 -2.99
C ARG A 56 -4.21 -0.59 -3.92
N ASP A 57 -3.82 0.19 -4.93
CA ASP A 57 -2.85 -0.23 -5.93
C ASP A 57 -1.44 -0.38 -5.33
N GLN A 58 -1.07 0.45 -4.35
CA GLN A 58 0.17 0.27 -3.61
C GLN A 58 0.16 -1.00 -2.75
N ILE A 59 -0.92 -1.25 -2.01
CA ILE A 59 -1.05 -2.43 -1.14
C ILE A 59 -1.05 -3.71 -1.98
N ASN A 60 -1.84 -3.76 -3.06
CA ASN A 60 -1.87 -4.92 -3.97
C ASN A 60 -0.49 -5.18 -4.58
N GLY A 61 0.17 -4.14 -5.09
CA GLY A 61 1.53 -4.29 -5.60
C GLY A 61 2.54 -4.72 -4.55
N ALA A 62 2.40 -4.28 -3.28
CA ALA A 62 3.27 -4.73 -2.20
C ALA A 62 3.08 -6.23 -1.92
N VAL A 63 1.84 -6.72 -1.89
CA VAL A 63 1.51 -8.14 -1.71
C VAL A 63 2.07 -8.99 -2.85
N GLU A 64 1.88 -8.57 -4.10
CA GLU A 64 2.43 -9.25 -5.29
C GLU A 64 3.96 -9.36 -5.25
N THR A 65 4.62 -8.37 -4.64
CA THR A 65 6.09 -8.33 -4.50
C THR A 65 6.61 -9.02 -3.23
N SER A 66 5.73 -9.66 -2.44
CA SER A 66 6.15 -10.43 -1.28
C SER A 66 6.75 -11.77 -1.71
N ALA A 67 7.84 -12.17 -1.04
CA ALA A 67 8.59 -13.40 -1.36
C ALA A 67 7.72 -14.68 -1.30
N PHE A 68 6.55 -14.61 -0.65
CA PHE A 68 5.57 -15.69 -0.57
C PHE A 68 4.93 -16.03 -1.94
N PHE A 69 4.69 -15.03 -2.80
CA PHE A 69 4.12 -15.25 -4.14
C PHE A 69 5.19 -15.45 -5.23
N ALA A 70 6.43 -15.02 -4.97
CA ALA A 70 7.55 -15.20 -5.89
C ALA A 70 8.00 -16.67 -6.05
N GLY A 71 7.61 -17.57 -5.13
CA GLY A 71 7.97 -18.99 -5.14
C GLY A 71 7.03 -19.92 -5.92
N GLY A 72 5.98 -19.38 -6.56
CA GLY A 72 4.93 -20.18 -7.21
C GLY A 72 5.24 -20.74 -8.60
N GLU A 73 6.28 -20.26 -9.29
CA GLU A 73 6.59 -20.70 -10.66
C GLU A 73 8.03 -21.21 -10.79
N ARG A 74 8.21 -22.50 -10.49
CA ARG A 74 9.03 -23.50 -11.22
C ARG A 74 9.14 -24.77 -10.38
N HIS A 75 8.06 -25.52 -10.30
CA HIS A 75 8.15 -26.96 -10.07
C HIS A 75 7.80 -27.66 -11.39
N GLU A 76 8.87 -28.00 -12.10
CA GLU A 76 9.07 -29.21 -12.91
C GLU A 76 7.93 -29.66 -13.84
N ARG A 77 8.20 -29.60 -15.15
CA ARG A 77 7.86 -30.72 -16.04
C ARG A 77 9.04 -30.98 -16.99
N ASN A 78 9.82 -31.99 -16.60
CA ASN A 78 10.59 -32.95 -17.39
C ASN A 78 11.24 -32.47 -18.69
#